data_AF-A0A3G8WJT0-F1
#
_entry.id   AF-A0A3G8WJT0-F1
#
_cell.length_a   1.000
_cell.length_b   1.000
_cell.length_c   1.000
_cell.angle_alpha   90.00
_cell.angle_beta   90.00
_cell.angle_gamma   90.00
#
_symmetry.space_group_name_H-M   'P 1'
#
loop_
_entity.id
_entity.type
_entity.pdbx_description
1 polymer ?
#
loop_
_entity_poly.entity_id
_entity_poly.type
_entity_poly.pdbx_seq_one_letter_code
_entity_poly.pdbx_strand_id
1 'polypeptide(L)'
;MNGRLYDPLLRRFLNADENIQDMFNTQKYNKYGYVLNNPLMYNDPSGEVFFLIPLVGYFWSAIIVGAVIGAASYLVSSAIMGQPITLKGLLKSTLWGGISGAVTFGIGSIFSVAGSTALTATGTAIKETVGGVGLAIVQAGTHAVAQGVMSLMQGGTFQQAFWSGALGSLARVLLAQLQVILQIRQLAK
;
A
#
# COMPACT_ATOMS: atom_id res chain seq x y z
N MET A 1 -2.58 -6.95 27.28
CA MET A 1 -3.00 -5.61 27.75
C MET A 1 -1.95 -5.08 28.73
N ASN A 2 -0.75 -4.73 28.23
CA ASN A 2 0.36 -4.30 29.08
C ASN A 2 0.65 -2.78 29.01
N GLY A 3 -0.07 -2.03 28.16
CA GLY A 3 0.08 -0.58 28.05
C GLY A 3 -0.82 0.21 29.02
N ARG A 4 -2.11 -0.17 29.15
CA ARG A 4 -3.09 0.54 30.01
C ARG A 4 -4.09 -0.41 30.65
N LEU A 5 -4.49 -0.09 31.89
CA LEU A 5 -5.52 -0.83 32.62
C LEU A 5 -6.92 -0.40 32.14
N TYR A 6 -7.71 -1.39 31.70
CA TYR A 6 -9.08 -1.21 31.21
C TYR A 6 -10.08 -1.55 32.31
N ASP A 7 -11.06 -0.69 32.52
CA ASP A 7 -12.22 -0.97 33.38
C ASP A 7 -13.39 -1.47 32.51
N PRO A 8 -13.78 -2.76 32.63
CA PRO A 8 -14.88 -3.33 31.85
C PRO A 8 -16.26 -2.81 32.27
N LEU A 9 -16.43 -2.28 33.48
CA LEU A 9 -17.71 -1.70 33.93
C LEU A 9 -17.91 -0.31 33.33
N LEU A 10 -16.87 0.52 33.35
CA LEU A 10 -16.90 1.85 32.75
C LEU A 10 -16.65 1.83 31.24
N ARG A 11 -16.27 0.67 30.70
CA ARG A 11 -15.93 0.41 29.28
C ARG A 11 -14.84 1.35 28.75
N ARG A 12 -13.91 1.77 29.60
CA ARG A 12 -12.90 2.80 29.32
C ARG A 12 -11.58 2.45 29.98
N PHE A 13 -10.50 3.05 29.48
CA PHE A 13 -9.21 2.98 30.17
C PHE A 13 -9.22 3.90 31.40
N LEU A 14 -8.52 3.47 32.45
CA LEU A 14 -8.35 4.26 33.67
C LEU A 14 -7.26 5.33 33.53
N ASN A 15 -6.33 5.12 32.60
CA ASN A 15 -5.24 6.06 32.29
C ASN A 15 -5.46 6.69 30.92
N ALA A 16 -5.13 7.98 30.81
CA ALA A 16 -5.20 8.72 29.54
C ALA A 16 -4.14 8.20 28.56
N ASP A 17 -4.49 8.12 27.27
CA ASP A 17 -3.52 7.94 26.19
C ASP A 17 -2.57 9.14 26.10
N GLU A 18 -1.26 8.88 26.06
CA GLU A 18 -0.25 9.89 25.80
C GLU A 18 -0.24 10.27 24.30
N ASN A 19 -0.65 9.36 23.43
CA ASN A 19 -0.55 9.50 21.98
C ASN A 19 -1.88 9.88 21.33
N ILE A 20 -1.95 11.05 20.71
CA ILE A 20 -3.05 11.39 19.78
C ILE A 20 -2.64 10.87 18.40
N GLN A 21 -3.15 9.68 18.05
CA GLN A 21 -2.68 8.95 16.88
C GLN A 21 -3.17 9.53 15.54
N ASP A 22 -4.15 10.44 15.53
CA ASP A 22 -4.64 11.12 14.32
C ASP A 22 -5.47 12.35 14.68
N MET A 23 -5.03 13.50 14.15
CA MET A 23 -5.54 14.84 14.46
C MET A 23 -6.82 15.20 13.70
N PHE A 24 -7.22 14.42 12.69
CA PHE A 24 -8.40 14.71 11.86
C PHE A 24 -9.63 13.91 12.29
N ASN A 25 -9.47 12.93 13.18
CA ASN A 25 -10.57 12.15 13.72
C ASN A 25 -10.94 12.62 15.13
N THR A 26 -12.08 13.30 15.24
CA THR A 26 -12.61 13.84 16.51
C THR A 26 -12.83 12.77 17.57
N GLN A 27 -13.04 11.50 17.20
CA GLN A 27 -13.22 10.40 18.15
C GLN A 27 -11.91 9.96 18.82
N LYS A 28 -10.75 10.18 18.17
CA LYS A 28 -9.43 9.84 18.72
C LYS A 28 -8.93 10.83 19.78
N TYR A 29 -9.58 11.99 19.92
CA TYR A 29 -9.30 12.91 21.03
C TYR A 29 -9.81 12.39 22.38
N ASN A 30 -10.70 11.38 22.39
CA ASN A 30 -11.08 10.71 23.63
C ASN A 30 -9.97 9.76 24.11
N LYS A 31 -9.05 10.31 24.90
CA LYS A 31 -7.87 9.62 25.46
C LYS A 31 -8.19 8.40 26.34
N TYR A 32 -9.44 8.21 26.74
CA TYR A 32 -9.89 7.09 27.58
C TYR A 32 -10.78 6.10 26.80
N GLY A 33 -11.05 6.37 25.53
CA GLY A 33 -11.93 5.54 24.70
C GLY A 33 -11.28 4.19 24.38
N TYR A 34 -12.08 3.12 24.44
CA TYR A 34 -11.66 1.80 24.01
C TYR A 34 -12.11 1.58 22.56
N VAL A 35 -11.14 1.40 21.66
CA VAL A 35 -11.38 1.00 20.26
C VAL A 35 -12.45 1.86 19.55
N LEU A 36 -12.33 3.18 19.63
CA LEU A 36 -13.30 4.12 19.00
C LEU A 36 -14.77 3.83 19.38
N ASN A 37 -15.00 3.31 20.59
CA ASN A 37 -16.31 2.85 21.08
C ASN A 37 -16.95 1.70 20.27
N ASN A 38 -16.18 0.93 19.50
CA ASN A 38 -16.67 -0.24 18.76
C ASN A 38 -15.86 -1.53 19.07
N PRO A 39 -16.06 -2.12 20.26
CA PRO A 39 -15.34 -3.31 20.71
C PRO A 39 -15.76 -4.61 19.99
N LEU A 40 -16.83 -4.60 19.19
CA LEU A 40 -17.26 -5.77 18.41
C LEU A 40 -16.43 -5.95 17.14
N MET A 41 -15.94 -4.85 16.59
CA MET A 41 -15.21 -4.85 15.31
C MET A 41 -13.70 -4.82 15.50
N TYR A 42 -13.20 -4.22 16.59
CA TYR A 42 -11.78 -4.24 16.87
C TYR A 42 -11.44 -4.58 18.31
N ASN A 43 -10.28 -5.20 18.44
CA ASN A 43 -9.67 -5.63 19.69
C ASN A 43 -8.32 -4.91 19.79
N ASP A 44 -7.98 -4.39 20.97
CA ASP A 44 -6.69 -3.73 21.25
C ASP A 44 -5.88 -4.58 22.25
N PRO A 45 -5.09 -5.55 21.77
CA PRO A 45 -4.39 -6.50 22.64
C PRO A 45 -3.25 -5.86 23.47
N SER A 46 -2.62 -4.78 22.99
CA SER A 46 -1.56 -4.09 23.72
C SER A 46 -2.09 -2.97 24.62
N GLY A 47 -3.23 -2.37 24.27
CA GLY A 47 -3.75 -1.15 24.91
C GLY A 47 -3.27 0.14 24.24
N GLU A 48 -2.51 0.05 23.15
CA GLU A 48 -2.02 1.16 22.33
C GLU A 48 -2.12 0.87 20.81
N VAL A 49 -2.68 -0.29 20.40
CA VAL A 49 -2.63 -0.79 19.02
C VAL A 49 -3.74 -0.20 18.16
N PHE A 50 -3.68 1.09 17.86
CA PHE A 50 -4.37 1.62 16.67
C PHE A 50 -3.38 2.03 15.55
N PHE A 51 -2.12 1.59 15.63
CA PHE A 51 -1.14 1.78 14.55
C PHE A 51 -1.16 0.68 13.47
N LEU A 52 -1.61 -0.55 13.79
CA LEU A 52 -1.64 -1.69 12.85
C LEU A 52 -3.00 -1.92 12.16
N ILE A 53 -4.09 -1.44 12.75
CA ILE A 53 -5.46 -1.60 12.24
C ILE A 53 -5.67 -0.96 10.85
N PRO A 54 -5.15 0.24 10.53
CA PRO A 54 -5.34 0.80 9.20
C PRO A 54 -4.62 0.01 8.11
N LEU A 55 -3.45 -0.60 8.38
CA LEU A 55 -2.68 -1.33 7.37
C LEU A 55 -3.44 -2.54 6.82
N VAL A 56 -4.13 -3.28 7.68
CA VAL A 56 -4.94 -4.44 7.27
C VAL A 56 -6.13 -3.99 6.43
N GLY A 57 -6.81 -2.91 6.82
CA GLY A 57 -7.91 -2.34 6.02
C GLY A 57 -7.46 -1.85 4.64
N TYR A 58 -6.34 -1.13 4.58
CA TYR A 58 -5.76 -0.66 3.32
C TYR A 58 -5.28 -1.83 2.45
N PHE A 59 -4.72 -2.87 3.04
CA PHE A 59 -4.30 -4.07 2.32
C PHE A 59 -5.49 -4.78 1.64
N TRP A 60 -6.59 -4.98 2.35
CA TRP A 60 -7.81 -5.55 1.75
C TRP A 60 -8.39 -4.64 0.65
N SER A 61 -8.37 -3.32 0.86
CA SER A 61 -8.80 -2.37 -0.18
C SER A 61 -7.94 -2.48 -1.45
N ALA A 62 -6.62 -2.68 -1.31
CA ALA A 62 -5.71 -2.84 -2.44
C ALA A 62 -5.98 -4.14 -3.21
N ILE A 63 -6.32 -5.23 -2.52
CA ILE A 63 -6.75 -6.48 -3.17
C ILE A 63 -8.03 -6.24 -3.96
N ILE A 64 -9.02 -5.58 -3.38
CA ILE A 64 -10.31 -5.32 -4.04
C ILE A 64 -10.10 -4.43 -5.27
N VAL A 65 -9.36 -3.33 -5.13
CA VAL A 65 -9.04 -2.43 -6.24
C VAL A 65 -8.27 -3.17 -7.33
N GLY A 66 -7.26 -3.96 -6.97
CA GLY A 66 -6.53 -4.79 -7.90
C GLY A 66 -7.44 -5.77 -8.64
N ALA A 67 -8.36 -6.42 -7.93
CA ALA A 67 -9.31 -7.37 -8.51
C ALA A 67 -10.27 -6.70 -9.50
N VAL A 68 -10.79 -5.51 -9.16
CA VAL A 68 -11.64 -4.71 -10.06
C VAL A 68 -10.87 -4.29 -11.30
N ILE A 69 -9.62 -3.83 -11.15
CA ILE A 69 -8.76 -3.48 -12.29
C ILE A 69 -8.52 -4.71 -13.17
N GLY A 70 -8.19 -5.87 -12.58
CA GLY A 70 -7.97 -7.11 -13.32
C GLY A 70 -9.21 -7.59 -14.09
N ALA A 71 -10.41 -7.45 -13.51
CA ALA A 71 -11.66 -7.71 -14.19
C ALA A 71 -11.88 -6.75 -15.36
N ALA A 72 -11.72 -5.44 -15.13
CA ALA A 72 -11.89 -4.41 -16.14
C ALA A 72 -10.89 -4.58 -17.31
N SER A 73 -9.61 -4.85 -17.02
CA SER A 73 -8.59 -5.11 -18.03
C SER A 73 -8.94 -6.31 -18.91
N TYR A 74 -9.53 -7.37 -18.35
CA TYR A 74 -9.99 -8.52 -19.14
C TYR A 74 -11.17 -8.17 -20.04
N LEU A 75 -12.14 -7.41 -19.55
CA LEU A 75 -13.29 -6.97 -20.36
C LEU A 75 -12.84 -6.07 -21.52
N VAL A 76 -11.94 -5.11 -21.24
CA VAL A 76 -11.36 -4.22 -22.26
C VAL A 76 -10.56 -5.02 -23.28
N SER A 77 -9.69 -5.94 -22.84
CA SER A 77 -8.91 -6.78 -23.73
C SER A 77 -9.80 -7.70 -24.58
N SER A 78 -10.86 -8.26 -24.01
CA SER A 78 -11.80 -9.11 -24.74
C SER A 78 -12.59 -8.32 -25.78
N ALA A 79 -12.99 -7.08 -25.46
CA ALA A 79 -13.68 -6.19 -26.40
C ALA A 79 -12.77 -5.75 -27.56
N ILE A 80 -11.50 -5.43 -27.29
CA ILE A 80 -10.54 -5.03 -28.33
C ILE A 80 -10.16 -6.22 -29.23
N MET A 81 -9.96 -7.40 -28.64
CA MET A 81 -9.49 -8.58 -29.37
C MET A 81 -10.63 -9.42 -29.97
N GLY A 82 -11.89 -8.99 -29.81
CA GLY A 82 -13.08 -9.69 -30.32
C GLY A 82 -13.26 -11.10 -29.74
N GLN A 83 -12.70 -11.37 -28.55
CA GLN A 83 -12.75 -12.69 -27.93
C GLN A 83 -14.01 -12.82 -27.06
N PRO A 84 -14.65 -14.01 -27.03
CA PRO A 84 -15.81 -14.23 -26.16
C PRO A 84 -15.41 -14.09 -24.69
N ILE A 85 -16.23 -13.38 -23.92
CA ILE A 85 -16.05 -13.24 -22.48
C ILE A 85 -16.31 -14.61 -21.84
N THR A 86 -15.27 -15.20 -21.25
CA THR A 86 -15.37 -16.47 -20.54
C THR A 86 -15.35 -16.23 -19.04
N LEU A 87 -16.19 -16.94 -18.29
CA LEU A 87 -16.21 -16.87 -16.83
C LEU A 87 -14.85 -17.25 -16.23
N LYS A 88 -14.19 -18.24 -16.82
CA LYS A 88 -12.84 -18.68 -16.42
C LYS A 88 -11.80 -17.59 -16.63
N GLY A 89 -11.87 -16.83 -17.73
CA GLY A 89 -10.97 -15.71 -18.00
C GLY A 89 -11.18 -14.56 -17.03
N LEU A 90 -12.45 -14.18 -16.81
CA LEU A 90 -12.83 -13.11 -15.87
C LEU A 90 -12.42 -13.43 -14.43
N LEU A 91 -12.67 -14.66 -13.97
CA LEU A 91 -12.27 -15.07 -12.61
C LEU A 91 -10.75 -15.08 -12.46
N LYS A 92 -10.01 -15.63 -13.43
CA LYS A 92 -8.55 -15.61 -13.42
C LYS A 92 -7.99 -14.19 -13.41
N SER A 93 -8.52 -13.29 -14.23
CA SER A 93 -8.04 -11.91 -14.29
C SER A 93 -8.34 -11.14 -13.01
N THR A 94 -9.49 -11.39 -12.40
CA THR A 94 -9.90 -10.81 -11.10
C THR A 94 -8.97 -11.30 -9.98
N LEU A 95 -8.69 -12.60 -9.92
CA LEU A 95 -7.76 -13.18 -8.94
C LEU A 95 -6.34 -12.61 -9.09
N TRP A 96 -5.79 -12.61 -10.31
CA TRP A 96 -4.47 -12.06 -10.58
C TRP A 96 -4.39 -10.55 -10.38
N GLY A 97 -5.48 -9.84 -10.69
CA GLY A 97 -5.64 -8.43 -10.36
C GLY A 97 -5.51 -8.19 -8.86
N GLY A 98 -6.22 -8.99 -8.04
CA GLY A 98 -6.15 -8.86 -6.58
C GLY A 98 -4.77 -9.15 -6.01
N ILE A 99 -4.10 -10.20 -6.48
CA ILE A 99 -2.72 -10.53 -6.08
C ILE A 99 -1.77 -9.39 -6.48
N SER A 100 -1.89 -8.87 -7.71
CA SER A 100 -1.09 -7.74 -8.18
C SER A 100 -1.33 -6.47 -7.35
N GLY A 101 -2.58 -6.22 -6.95
CA GLY A 101 -2.95 -5.12 -6.04
C GLY A 101 -2.28 -5.24 -4.68
N ALA A 102 -2.30 -6.42 -4.06
CA ALA A 102 -1.62 -6.69 -2.80
C ALA A 102 -0.11 -6.47 -2.88
N VAL A 103 0.53 -7.02 -3.91
CA VAL A 103 1.98 -6.89 -4.13
C VAL A 103 2.36 -5.42 -4.34
N THR A 104 1.60 -4.72 -5.18
CA THR A 104 1.85 -3.29 -5.47
C THR A 104 1.67 -2.43 -4.22
N PHE A 105 0.67 -2.72 -3.38
CA PHE A 105 0.50 -2.05 -2.10
C PHE A 105 1.63 -2.35 -1.13
N GLY A 106 2.08 -3.60 -1.03
CA GLY A 106 3.21 -3.99 -0.18
C GLY A 106 4.49 -3.22 -0.55
N ILE A 107 4.82 -3.15 -1.84
CA ILE A 107 5.97 -2.37 -2.32
C ILE A 107 5.73 -0.87 -2.09
N GLY A 108 4.53 -0.38 -2.44
CA GLY A 108 4.16 1.02 -2.30
C GLY A 108 4.27 1.52 -0.87
N SER A 109 3.79 0.75 0.12
CA SER A 109 3.81 1.14 1.54
C SER A 109 5.21 1.18 2.15
N ILE A 110 6.16 0.38 1.64
CA ILE A 110 7.58 0.45 2.02
C ILE A 110 8.23 1.71 1.46
N PHE A 111 8.00 2.01 0.17
CA PHE A 111 8.75 3.06 -0.55
C PHE A 111 7.99 4.40 -0.71
N SER A 112 6.74 4.51 -0.24
CA SER A 112 5.97 5.76 -0.27
C SER A 112 6.47 6.70 0.80
N VAL A 113 7.04 7.85 0.43
CA VAL A 113 7.50 8.88 1.39
C VAL A 113 6.33 9.73 1.94
N ALA A 114 5.07 9.30 1.75
CA ALA A 114 3.86 10.09 1.99
C ALA A 114 2.95 9.54 3.11
N GLY A 115 3.37 8.55 3.90
CA GLY A 115 2.55 7.94 4.95
C GLY A 115 3.30 7.71 6.27
N SER A 116 2.66 7.94 7.41
CA SER A 116 3.21 7.71 8.75
C SER A 116 2.94 6.28 9.25
N THR A 117 3.23 5.26 8.44
CA THR A 117 3.09 3.85 8.86
C THR A 117 4.45 3.26 9.24
N ALA A 118 4.46 2.24 10.10
CA ALA A 118 5.70 1.55 10.51
C ALA A 118 6.51 1.00 9.31
N LEU A 119 5.83 0.68 8.21
CA LEU A 119 6.47 0.16 7.00
C LEU A 119 7.13 1.27 6.16
N THR A 120 6.61 2.50 6.23
CA THR A 120 7.21 3.68 5.62
C THR A 120 8.50 4.11 6.33
N ALA A 121 8.63 3.82 7.64
CA ALA A 121 9.86 4.06 8.40
C ALA A 121 11.05 3.23 7.87
N THR A 122 10.78 2.03 7.33
CA THR A 122 11.80 1.23 6.63
C THR A 122 12.27 1.93 5.35
N GLY A 123 11.34 2.52 4.58
CA GLY A 123 11.68 3.30 3.39
C GLY A 123 12.51 4.55 3.69
N THR A 124 12.20 5.24 4.79
CA THR A 124 12.98 6.41 5.22
C THR A 124 14.38 6.00 5.70
N ALA A 125 14.52 4.91 6.44
CA ALA A 125 15.83 4.40 6.87
C ALA A 125 16.72 3.99 5.68
N ILE A 126 16.12 3.35 4.66
CA ILE A 126 16.83 3.04 3.40
C ILE A 126 17.25 4.35 2.71
N LYS A 127 16.34 5.32 2.60
CA LYS A 127 16.63 6.62 1.97
C LYS A 127 17.78 7.35 2.66
N GLU A 128 17.84 7.32 3.98
CA GLU A 128 18.91 7.94 4.77
C GLU A 128 20.26 7.25 4.54
N THR A 129 20.26 5.94 4.31
CA THR A 129 21.49 5.16 4.09
C THR A 129 22.02 5.29 2.65
N VAL A 130 21.13 5.23 1.64
CA VAL A 130 21.53 5.14 0.21
C VAL A 130 21.17 6.39 -0.61
N GLY A 131 20.58 7.40 0.00
CA GLY A 131 20.11 8.61 -0.68
C GLY A 131 18.88 8.39 -1.54
N GLY A 132 18.33 9.47 -2.09
CA GLY A 132 17.11 9.43 -2.91
C GLY A 132 17.25 8.63 -4.21
N VAL A 133 18.43 8.68 -4.84
CA VAL A 133 18.73 7.88 -6.04
C VAL A 133 18.90 6.40 -5.69
N GLY A 134 19.59 6.08 -4.59
CA GLY A 134 19.72 4.70 -4.12
C GLY A 134 18.38 4.08 -3.76
N LEU A 135 17.49 4.84 -3.10
CA LEU A 135 16.13 4.41 -2.79
C LEU A 135 15.37 4.04 -4.08
N ALA A 136 15.49 4.84 -5.13
CA ALA A 136 14.86 4.58 -6.42
C ALA A 136 15.38 3.29 -7.08
N ILE A 137 16.67 3.00 -6.97
CA ILE A 137 17.29 1.76 -7.48
C ILE A 137 16.80 0.54 -6.69
N VAL A 138 16.76 0.63 -5.36
CA VAL A 138 16.27 -0.46 -4.50
C VAL A 138 14.78 -0.72 -4.76
N GLN A 139 13.98 0.34 -4.89
CA GLN A 139 12.58 0.23 -5.28
C GLN A 139 12.44 -0.43 -6.65
N ALA A 140 13.25 -0.03 -7.63
CA ALA A 140 13.23 -0.63 -8.97
C ALA A 140 13.61 -2.10 -8.96
N GLY A 141 14.61 -2.51 -8.18
CA GLY A 141 14.96 -3.92 -7.98
C GLY A 141 13.82 -4.71 -7.35
N THR A 142 13.12 -4.14 -6.36
CA THR A 142 11.96 -4.77 -5.73
C THR A 142 10.81 -4.94 -6.72
N HIS A 143 10.51 -3.93 -7.54
CA HIS A 143 9.53 -4.05 -8.63
C HIS A 143 9.96 -5.07 -9.69
N ALA A 144 11.24 -5.13 -10.05
CA ALA A 144 11.78 -6.08 -11.02
C ALA A 144 11.56 -7.53 -10.58
N VAL A 145 11.94 -7.85 -9.33
CA VAL A 145 11.74 -9.19 -8.76
C VAL A 145 10.25 -9.52 -8.67
N ALA A 146 9.43 -8.58 -8.17
CA ALA A 146 7.99 -8.79 -8.05
C ALA A 146 7.33 -9.06 -9.41
N GLN A 147 7.64 -8.26 -10.43
CA GLN A 147 7.10 -8.45 -11.78
C GLN A 147 7.61 -9.75 -12.43
N GLY A 148 8.90 -10.09 -12.22
CA GLY A 148 9.47 -11.36 -12.68
C GLY A 148 8.75 -12.58 -12.09
N VAL A 149 8.53 -12.59 -10.76
CA VAL A 149 7.81 -13.67 -10.07
C VAL A 149 6.35 -13.74 -10.53
N MET A 150 5.67 -12.59 -10.61
CA MET A 150 4.27 -12.53 -11.08
C MET A 150 4.12 -13.05 -12.51
N SER A 151 5.07 -12.76 -13.38
CA SER A 151 5.11 -13.28 -14.75
C SER A 151 5.26 -14.80 -14.76
N LEU A 152 6.19 -15.37 -13.99
CA LEU A 152 6.34 -16.82 -13.88
C LEU A 152 5.05 -17.50 -13.39
N MET A 153 4.39 -16.91 -12.40
CA MET A 153 3.12 -17.42 -11.87
C MET A 153 1.97 -17.40 -12.90
N GLN A 154 2.04 -16.51 -13.89
CA GLN A 154 1.08 -16.40 -14.98
C GLN A 154 1.51 -17.19 -16.24
N GLY A 155 2.63 -17.91 -16.19
CA GLY A 155 3.18 -18.68 -17.32
C GLY A 155 3.98 -17.85 -18.32
N GLY A 156 4.35 -16.61 -17.98
CA GLY A 156 5.20 -15.73 -18.78
C GLY A 156 6.70 -15.93 -18.50
N THR A 157 7.54 -15.09 -19.13
CA THR A 157 8.98 -15.13 -18.94
C THR A 157 9.43 -14.20 -17.82
N PHE A 158 10.32 -14.68 -16.95
CA PHE A 158 10.88 -13.88 -15.85
C PHE A 158 11.65 -12.68 -16.36
N GLN A 159 12.56 -12.89 -17.33
CA GLN A 159 13.52 -11.87 -17.76
C GLN A 159 12.82 -10.63 -18.36
N GLN A 160 11.80 -10.84 -19.20
CA GLN A 160 11.06 -9.72 -19.81
C GLN A 160 10.35 -8.91 -18.73
N ALA A 161 9.67 -9.58 -17.81
CA ALA A 161 8.93 -8.93 -16.74
C ALA A 161 9.84 -8.28 -15.68
N PHE A 162 11.00 -8.87 -15.42
CA PHE A 162 12.03 -8.30 -14.55
C PHE A 162 12.51 -6.95 -15.10
N TRP A 163 12.93 -6.92 -16.37
CA TRP A 163 13.42 -5.69 -16.98
C TRP A 163 12.31 -4.66 -17.16
N SER A 164 11.09 -5.07 -17.55
CA SER A 164 9.97 -4.14 -17.63
C SER A 164 9.61 -3.54 -16.27
N GLY A 165 9.68 -4.35 -15.21
CA GLY A 165 9.46 -3.89 -13.83
C GLY A 165 10.54 -2.92 -13.34
N ALA A 166 11.81 -3.24 -13.57
CA ALA A 166 12.94 -2.38 -13.22
C ALA A 166 12.87 -1.03 -13.94
N LEU A 167 12.78 -1.08 -15.27
CA LEU A 167 12.80 0.11 -16.12
C LEU A 167 11.55 0.96 -15.91
N GLY A 168 10.37 0.33 -15.76
CA GLY A 168 9.14 1.05 -15.47
C GLY A 168 9.21 1.84 -14.16
N SER A 169 9.79 1.24 -13.11
CA SER A 169 9.98 1.92 -11.83
C SER A 169 10.96 3.10 -11.93
N LEU A 170 12.08 2.93 -12.63
CA LEU A 170 13.08 4.00 -12.82
C LEU A 170 12.55 5.13 -13.71
N ALA A 171 11.83 4.79 -14.77
CA ALA A 171 11.23 5.76 -15.69
C ALA A 171 10.29 6.72 -14.95
N ARG A 172 9.48 6.21 -14.01
CA ARG A 172 8.61 7.03 -13.16
C ARG A 172 9.39 8.08 -12.36
N VAL A 173 10.54 7.70 -11.81
CA VAL A 173 11.39 8.62 -11.03
C VAL A 173 12.00 9.70 -11.92
N LEU A 174 12.48 9.32 -13.11
CA LEU A 174 13.01 10.26 -14.08
C LEU A 174 11.95 11.28 -14.54
N LEU A 175 10.73 10.80 -14.81
CA LEU A 175 9.61 11.66 -15.19
C LEU A 175 9.24 12.65 -14.08
N ALA A 176 9.23 12.22 -12.82
CA ALA A 176 8.97 13.12 -11.69
C ALA A 176 10.03 14.23 -11.58
N GLN A 177 11.31 13.89 -11.78
CA GLN A 177 12.41 14.88 -11.78
C GLN A 177 12.26 15.88 -12.93
N LEU A 178 11.94 15.41 -14.13
CA LEU A 178 11.71 16.27 -15.30
C LEU A 178 10.54 17.23 -15.09
N GLN A 179 9.44 16.78 -14.49
CA GLN A 179 8.28 17.63 -14.19
C GLN A 179 8.62 18.77 -13.24
N VAL A 180 9.40 18.50 -12.19
CA VAL A 180 9.86 19.53 -11.25
C VAL A 180 10.74 20.57 -11.97
N ILE A 181 11.68 20.13 -12.80
CA ILE A 181 12.54 21.04 -13.58
C ILE A 181 11.70 21.92 -14.52
N LEU A 182 10.69 21.36 -15.17
CA LEU A 182 9.79 22.10 -16.06
C LEU A 182 8.94 23.13 -15.30
N GLN A 183 8.42 22.77 -14.12
CA GLN A 183 7.68 23.71 -13.27
C GLN A 183 8.54 24.88 -12.82
N ILE A 184 9.78 24.62 -12.38
CA ILE A 184 10.73 25.69 -12.01
C ILE A 184 11.00 26.61 -13.21
N ARG A 185 11.17 26.03 -14.41
CA ARG A 185 11.41 26.80 -15.63
C ARG A 185 10.20 27.65 -16.05
N GLN A 186 8.98 27.23 -15.74
CA GLN A 186 7.77 28.01 -16.00
C GLN A 186 7.55 29.13 -14.98
N LEU A 187 7.97 28.94 -13.73
CA LEU A 187 7.91 29.97 -12.68
C LEU A 187 9.02 31.02 -12.78
N ALA A 188 10.11 30.70 -13.48
CA ALA A 188 11.23 31.62 -13.72
C ALA A 188 11.04 32.53 -14.96
N LYS A 189 9.86 32.48 -15.60
CA LYS A 189 9.44 33.35 -16.71
C LYS A 189 8.27 34.21 -16.28
#